data_AF-A0AA43JFL3-F1
#
_entry.id   AF-A0AA43JFL3-F1
#
_cell.length_a   1.000
_cell.length_b   1.000
_cell.length_c   1.000
_cell.angle_alpha   90.00
_cell.angle_beta   90.00
_cell.angle_gamma   90.00
#
_symmetry.space_group_name_H-M   'P 1'
#
loop_
_entity.id
_entity.type
_entity.pdbx_description
1 polymer ?
#
loop_
_entity_poly.entity_id
_entity_poly.type
_entity_poly.pdbx_seq_one_letter_code
_entity_poly.pdbx_strand_id
1 'polypeptide(L)'
;MAGYFISYLYRSVNAIIGPEIARELGLGSAGLGLLTAIYFLAFALFQLPLGILLDRYGPRRVNATLLLVAAAGGAWFALGQSAAALTAARGLIGLGVSGCLMASFTAFLLWYPADRIATMNGVAFASGMLGAVVATVPLEVALRAFGWREVFAGIVALNVVVSLLLFLAVPERTASQRGESVRAQLAGFVQIARDAAFWRMALAIGANQVAAVALQTLWVATWLRDVAGYSPAQVARALLAFSLAMMLGYVGFGRAADARARRAQSTLPLILGGVAVGSASLALILLGVRTGMLGLWCLFFGCSTAVTLAYSLYSRRYPREMSGRVNTALNVFVFIGMFTGQWVVGLLLGLWPQSATGYAPEAYPWALAFLWAVQFAGLAWLWAGRGLLGVRS
;
A
#
# COMPACT_ATOMS: atom_id res chain seq x y z
N MET A 1 -15.03 -1.66 0.15
CA MET A 1 -14.66 -1.05 -1.16
C MET A 1 -14.55 0.47 -1.08
N ALA A 2 -15.63 1.24 -0.88
CA ALA A 2 -15.54 2.71 -0.77
C ALA A 2 -14.53 3.19 0.31
N GLY A 3 -14.50 2.56 1.48
CA GLY A 3 -13.45 2.86 2.48
C GLY A 3 -12.02 2.59 2.00
N TYR A 4 -11.82 1.63 1.09
CA TYR A 4 -10.50 1.33 0.52
C TYR A 4 -10.09 2.32 -0.57
N PHE A 5 -11.06 2.82 -1.34
CA PHE A 5 -10.87 4.01 -2.18
C PHE A 5 -10.35 5.19 -1.34
N ILE A 6 -11.00 5.48 -0.20
CA ILE A 6 -10.58 6.55 0.73
C ILE A 6 -9.17 6.29 1.30
N SER A 7 -8.87 5.05 1.68
CA SER A 7 -7.55 4.64 2.17
C SER A 7 -6.44 4.98 1.17
N TYR A 8 -6.65 4.69 -0.12
CA TYR A 8 -5.71 5.03 -1.18
C TYR A 8 -5.68 6.52 -1.50
N LEU A 9 -6.82 7.21 -1.46
CA LEU A 9 -6.88 8.64 -1.67
C LEU A 9 -6.00 9.38 -0.63
N TYR A 10 -6.16 9.08 0.67
CA TYR A 10 -5.31 9.65 1.73
C TYR A 10 -3.81 9.30 1.59
N ARG A 11 -3.51 8.14 1.01
CA ARG A 11 -2.14 7.69 0.80
C ARG A 11 -1.49 8.43 -0.36
N SER A 12 -2.17 8.50 -1.50
CA SER A 12 -1.64 9.00 -2.77
C SER A 12 -1.66 10.52 -2.88
N VAL A 13 -2.59 11.21 -2.23
CA VAL A 13 -2.67 12.70 -2.17
C VAL A 13 -1.32 13.32 -1.78
N ASN A 14 -0.58 12.62 -0.92
CA ASN A 14 0.70 13.05 -0.41
C ASN A 14 1.76 13.34 -1.45
N ALA A 15 1.80 12.56 -2.54
CA ALA A 15 2.80 12.72 -3.59
C ALA A 15 2.69 14.11 -4.24
N ILE A 16 1.49 14.69 -4.24
CA ILE A 16 1.20 16.00 -4.84
C ILE A 16 1.32 17.13 -3.82
N ILE A 17 0.76 16.97 -2.61
CA ILE A 17 0.78 18.04 -1.59
C ILE A 17 2.09 18.12 -0.80
N GLY A 18 2.91 17.06 -0.81
CA GLY A 18 4.12 16.94 0.00
C GLY A 18 5.11 18.11 -0.16
N PRO A 19 5.45 18.55 -1.38
CA PRO A 19 6.32 19.71 -1.59
C PRO A 19 5.77 21.00 -0.98
N GLU A 20 4.46 21.21 -1.04
CA GLU A 20 3.82 22.42 -0.51
C GLU A 20 3.81 22.43 1.02
N ILE A 21 3.51 21.29 1.65
CA ILE A 21 3.63 21.12 3.12
C ILE A 21 5.07 21.36 3.57
N ALA A 22 6.04 20.82 2.83
CA ALA A 22 7.44 21.00 3.17
C ALA A 22 7.86 22.47 3.13
N ARG A 23 7.36 23.22 2.15
CA ARG A 23 7.56 24.66 2.01
C ARG A 23 6.89 25.45 3.14
N GLU A 24 5.62 25.17 3.45
CA GLU A 24 4.85 25.88 4.48
C GLU A 24 5.42 25.66 5.89
N LEU A 25 5.88 24.45 6.20
CA LEU A 25 6.36 24.08 7.54
C LEU A 25 7.89 24.07 7.68
N GLY A 26 8.63 24.43 6.62
CA GLY A 26 10.09 24.41 6.62
C GLY A 26 10.68 23.01 6.84
N LEU A 27 10.03 21.96 6.32
CA LEU A 27 10.48 20.57 6.49
C LEU A 27 11.54 20.20 5.47
N GLY A 28 12.68 19.67 5.95
CA GLY A 28 13.62 18.95 5.10
C GLY A 28 13.13 17.55 4.70
N SER A 29 13.89 16.86 3.84
CA SER A 29 13.59 15.51 3.33
C SER A 29 13.23 14.49 4.41
N ALA A 30 13.97 14.49 5.52
CA ALA A 30 13.80 13.54 6.62
C ALA A 30 12.49 13.80 7.37
N GLY A 31 12.12 15.07 7.57
CA GLY A 31 10.87 15.46 8.19
C GLY A 31 9.67 15.12 7.32
N LEU A 32 9.73 15.40 6.02
CA LEU A 32 8.70 14.99 5.07
C LEU A 32 8.60 13.45 4.95
N GLY A 33 9.75 12.77 4.90
CA GLY A 33 9.82 11.31 4.94
C GLY A 33 9.13 10.73 6.17
N LEU A 34 9.41 11.26 7.36
CA LEU A 34 8.80 10.82 8.62
C LEU A 34 7.29 11.11 8.69
N LEU A 35 6.87 12.33 8.34
CA LEU A 35 5.46 12.75 8.33
C LEU A 35 4.59 11.80 7.50
N THR A 36 5.18 11.24 6.46
CA THR A 36 4.47 10.42 5.49
C THR A 36 4.65 8.93 5.79
N ALA A 37 5.80 8.54 6.34
CA ALA A 37 6.07 7.19 6.78
C ALA A 37 5.23 6.80 8.02
N ILE A 38 5.01 7.70 8.98
CA ILE A 38 4.27 7.41 10.23
C ILE A 38 2.87 6.86 9.99
N TYR A 39 2.23 7.25 8.88
CA TYR A 39 0.96 6.68 8.41
C TYR A 39 1.08 5.15 8.26
N PHE A 40 2.14 4.65 7.63
CA PHE A 40 2.36 3.22 7.41
C PHE A 40 2.75 2.49 8.69
N LEU A 41 3.49 3.14 9.59
CA LEU A 41 3.84 2.56 10.89
C LEU A 41 2.61 2.35 11.75
N ALA A 42 1.77 3.37 11.92
CA ALA A 42 0.53 3.27 12.69
C ALA A 42 -0.43 2.22 12.07
N PHE A 43 -0.49 2.16 10.73
CA PHE A 43 -1.24 1.14 10.02
C PHE A 43 -0.73 -0.28 10.35
N ALA A 44 0.58 -0.50 10.29
CA ALA A 44 1.21 -1.80 10.56
C ALA A 44 0.99 -2.26 12.00
N LEU A 45 1.21 -1.38 12.98
CA LEU A 45 1.06 -1.67 14.41
C LEU A 45 -0.37 -2.08 14.76
N PHE A 46 -1.36 -1.57 14.04
CA PHE A 46 -2.76 -1.89 14.29
C PHE A 46 -3.26 -3.16 13.58
N GLN A 47 -2.49 -3.77 12.65
CA GLN A 47 -2.97 -4.93 11.89
C GLN A 47 -3.32 -6.16 12.76
N LEU A 48 -2.51 -6.45 13.79
CA LEU A 48 -2.79 -7.59 14.68
C LEU A 48 -4.02 -7.33 15.56
N PRO A 49 -4.15 -6.18 16.26
CA PRO A 49 -5.39 -5.81 16.94
C PRO A 49 -6.62 -5.81 16.01
N LEU A 50 -6.46 -5.29 14.80
CA LEU A 50 -7.52 -5.23 13.80
C LEU A 50 -8.09 -6.60 13.47
N GLY A 51 -7.24 -7.62 13.29
CA GLY A 51 -7.71 -8.99 13.04
C GLY A 51 -8.64 -9.49 14.13
N ILE A 52 -8.26 -9.30 15.40
CA ILE A 52 -9.06 -9.67 16.58
C ILE A 52 -10.39 -8.90 16.60
N LEU A 53 -10.36 -7.59 16.32
CA LEU A 53 -11.55 -6.75 16.30
C LEU A 53 -12.51 -7.17 15.18
N LEU A 54 -12.01 -7.46 13.99
CA LEU A 54 -12.81 -7.91 12.85
C LEU A 54 -13.49 -9.25 13.12
N ASP A 55 -12.76 -10.20 13.71
CA ASP A 55 -13.30 -11.52 14.09
C ASP A 55 -14.42 -11.36 15.15
N ARG A 56 -14.26 -10.45 16.11
CA ARG A 56 -15.18 -10.31 17.26
C ARG A 56 -16.40 -9.41 17.00
N TYR A 57 -16.17 -8.26 16.37
CA TYR A 57 -17.18 -7.20 16.20
C TYR A 57 -17.69 -7.09 14.76
N GLY A 58 -17.13 -7.87 13.84
CA GLY A 58 -17.51 -7.90 12.44
C GLY A 58 -16.96 -6.72 11.62
N PRO A 59 -16.92 -6.88 10.29
CA PRO A 59 -16.31 -5.89 9.40
C PRO A 59 -17.07 -4.55 9.36
N ARG A 60 -18.38 -4.55 9.60
CA ARG A 60 -19.21 -3.34 9.54
C ARG A 60 -18.84 -2.33 10.63
N ARG A 61 -18.97 -2.73 11.89
CA ARG A 61 -18.79 -1.83 13.04
C ARG A 61 -17.34 -1.37 13.15
N VAL A 62 -16.40 -2.29 12.98
CA VAL A 62 -14.96 -2.02 13.07
C VAL A 62 -14.56 -1.01 11.98
N ASN A 63 -14.94 -1.26 10.72
CA ASN A 63 -14.50 -0.38 9.64
C ASN A 63 -15.17 1.00 9.68
N ALA A 64 -16.46 1.10 10.04
CA ALA A 64 -17.12 2.41 10.22
C ALA A 64 -16.42 3.22 11.32
N THR A 65 -16.15 2.61 12.47
CA THR A 65 -15.48 3.28 13.59
C THR A 65 -14.09 3.75 13.20
N LEU A 66 -13.31 2.89 12.56
CA LEU A 66 -11.96 3.24 12.12
C LEU A 66 -11.95 4.33 11.04
N LEU A 67 -12.93 4.36 10.13
CA LEU A 67 -13.08 5.46 9.16
C LEU A 67 -13.38 6.80 9.85
N LEU A 68 -14.14 6.80 10.96
CA LEU A 68 -14.34 8.02 11.77
C LEU A 68 -13.04 8.44 12.47
N VAL A 69 -12.24 7.49 12.96
CA VAL A 69 -10.90 7.78 13.49
C VAL A 69 -10.02 8.41 12.40
N ALA A 70 -10.07 7.89 11.18
CA ALA A 70 -9.36 8.49 10.05
C ALA A 70 -9.89 9.88 9.69
N ALA A 71 -11.19 10.13 9.82
CA ALA A 71 -11.78 11.44 9.59
C ALA A 71 -11.34 12.46 10.65
N ALA A 72 -11.28 12.05 11.93
CA ALA A 72 -10.75 12.88 13.00
C ALA A 72 -9.26 13.20 12.77
N GLY A 73 -8.46 12.20 12.41
CA GLY A 73 -7.07 12.43 12.01
C GLY A 73 -6.95 13.35 10.80
N GLY A 74 -7.85 13.22 9.83
CA GLY A 74 -7.82 14.09 8.65
C GLY A 74 -8.25 15.53 8.93
N ALA A 75 -9.25 15.74 9.80
CA ALA A 75 -9.63 17.06 10.27
C ALA A 75 -8.46 17.71 11.03
N TRP A 76 -7.79 16.95 11.91
CA TRP A 76 -6.61 17.43 12.61
C TRP A 76 -5.46 17.77 11.65
N PHE A 77 -5.27 16.99 10.59
CA PHE A 77 -4.27 17.27 9.56
C PHE A 77 -4.58 18.57 8.80
N ALA A 78 -5.83 18.79 8.41
CA ALA A 78 -6.27 19.98 7.70
C ALA A 78 -6.17 21.26 8.55
N LEU A 79 -6.37 21.16 9.86
CA LEU A 79 -6.32 22.29 10.80
C LEU A 79 -4.94 22.52 11.44
N GLY A 80 -4.07 21.51 11.43
CA GLY A 80 -2.78 21.54 12.13
C GLY A 80 -1.81 22.56 11.55
N GLN A 81 -1.10 23.29 12.40
CA GLN A 81 -0.17 24.35 11.99
C GLN A 81 1.31 23.99 12.25
N SER A 82 1.58 22.82 12.82
CA SER A 82 2.94 22.37 13.14
C SER A 82 3.23 21.00 12.50
N ALA A 83 4.51 20.77 12.20
CA ALA A 83 4.98 19.49 11.67
C ALA A 83 4.63 18.30 12.57
N ALA A 84 4.75 18.48 13.90
CA ALA A 84 4.41 17.46 14.87
C ALA A 84 2.90 17.13 14.85
N ALA A 85 2.04 18.16 14.77
CA ALA A 85 0.60 17.97 14.66
C ALA A 85 0.22 17.21 13.39
N LEU A 86 0.77 17.61 12.23
CA LEU A 86 0.52 16.92 10.96
C LEU A 86 1.03 15.46 10.99
N THR A 87 2.19 15.23 11.59
CA THR A 87 2.77 13.88 11.73
C THR A 87 1.88 12.99 12.60
N ALA A 88 1.44 13.48 13.76
CA ALA A 88 0.53 12.75 14.64
C ALA A 88 -0.83 12.48 13.97
N ALA A 89 -1.38 13.50 13.30
CA ALA A 89 -2.60 13.38 12.51
C ALA A 89 -2.46 12.31 11.41
N ARG A 90 -1.32 12.24 10.72
CA ARG A 90 -1.04 11.20 9.72
C ARG A 90 -1.01 9.79 10.30
N GLY A 91 -0.43 9.64 11.49
CA GLY A 91 -0.49 8.38 12.23
C GLY A 91 -1.94 7.96 12.51
N LEU A 92 -2.77 8.91 12.96
CA LEU A 92 -4.18 8.66 13.24
C LEU A 92 -4.99 8.29 11.99
N ILE A 93 -4.74 8.97 10.86
CA ILE A 93 -5.31 8.60 9.56
C ILE A 93 -4.90 7.18 9.17
N GLY A 94 -3.60 6.87 9.26
CA GLY A 94 -3.06 5.55 8.93
C GLY A 94 -3.68 4.44 9.75
N LEU A 95 -3.82 4.64 11.06
CA LEU A 95 -4.53 3.73 11.95
C LEU A 95 -6.00 3.55 11.54
N GLY A 96 -6.72 4.64 11.28
CA GLY A 96 -8.15 4.59 10.94
C GLY A 96 -8.46 3.97 9.58
N VAL A 97 -7.59 4.14 8.57
CA VAL A 97 -7.82 3.49 7.26
C VAL A 97 -7.25 2.08 7.18
N SER A 98 -6.70 1.55 8.28
CA SER A 98 -6.04 0.24 8.33
C SER A 98 -7.00 -0.94 8.18
N GLY A 99 -8.26 -0.72 8.57
CA GLY A 99 -9.34 -1.69 8.45
C GLY A 99 -9.88 -1.89 7.04
N CYS A 100 -9.71 -0.92 6.13
CA CYS A 100 -10.51 -0.83 4.91
C CYS A 100 -10.41 -2.06 3.98
N LEU A 101 -9.19 -2.57 3.78
CA LEU A 101 -8.98 -3.76 2.94
C LEU A 101 -9.41 -5.03 3.67
N MET A 102 -8.94 -5.23 4.90
CA MET A 102 -9.18 -6.46 5.64
C MET A 102 -10.66 -6.63 5.99
N ALA A 103 -11.35 -5.55 6.35
CA ALA A 103 -12.80 -5.56 6.51
C ALA A 103 -13.52 -5.96 5.22
N SER A 104 -13.02 -5.52 4.05
CA SER A 104 -13.58 -5.94 2.75
C SER A 104 -13.33 -7.44 2.51
N PHE A 105 -12.15 -7.97 2.81
CA PHE A 105 -11.87 -9.40 2.67
C PHE A 105 -12.71 -10.25 3.62
N THR A 106 -12.78 -9.89 4.91
CA THR A 106 -13.66 -10.54 5.88
C THR A 106 -15.11 -10.49 5.40
N ALA A 107 -15.56 -9.36 4.87
CA ALA A 107 -16.88 -9.24 4.28
C ALA A 107 -17.08 -10.23 3.11
N PHE A 108 -16.16 -10.30 2.16
CA PHE A 108 -16.32 -11.20 1.03
C PHE A 108 -16.42 -12.67 1.45
N LEU A 109 -15.68 -13.08 2.47
CA LEU A 109 -15.77 -14.43 3.03
C LEU A 109 -17.14 -14.74 3.67
N LEU A 110 -17.84 -13.72 4.19
CA LEU A 110 -19.15 -13.84 4.85
C LEU A 110 -20.35 -13.81 3.89
N TRP A 111 -20.24 -13.02 2.81
CA TRP A 111 -21.37 -12.75 1.92
C TRP A 111 -21.28 -13.45 0.57
N TYR A 112 -20.09 -13.91 0.14
CA TYR A 112 -19.88 -14.49 -1.18
C TYR A 112 -19.44 -15.95 -1.13
N PRO A 113 -19.81 -16.75 -2.14
CA PRO A 113 -19.33 -18.11 -2.28
C PRO A 113 -17.84 -18.15 -2.65
N ALA A 114 -17.18 -19.27 -2.36
CA ALA A 114 -15.71 -19.36 -2.38
C ALA A 114 -15.08 -19.16 -3.76
N ASP A 115 -15.79 -19.55 -4.81
CA ASP A 115 -15.43 -19.38 -6.22
C ASP A 115 -15.37 -17.91 -6.67
N ARG A 116 -16.11 -17.01 -5.99
CA ARG A 116 -16.18 -15.58 -6.33
C ARG A 116 -15.22 -14.70 -5.52
N ILE A 117 -14.59 -15.23 -4.48
CA ILE A 117 -13.71 -14.44 -3.57
C ILE A 117 -12.57 -13.78 -4.34
N ALA A 118 -11.92 -14.51 -5.26
CA ALA A 118 -10.80 -13.98 -6.03
C ALA A 118 -11.20 -12.75 -6.87
N THR A 119 -12.36 -12.82 -7.53
CA THR A 119 -12.93 -11.71 -8.29
C THR A 119 -13.25 -10.52 -7.39
N MET A 120 -13.88 -10.76 -6.24
CA MET A 120 -14.23 -9.69 -5.29
C MET A 120 -12.98 -8.99 -4.72
N ASN A 121 -11.92 -9.75 -4.44
CA ASN A 121 -10.62 -9.19 -4.04
C ASN A 121 -10.05 -8.31 -5.16
N GLY A 122 -10.12 -8.76 -6.41
CA GLY A 122 -9.70 -7.96 -7.58
C GLY A 122 -10.46 -6.64 -7.70
N VAL A 123 -11.80 -6.67 -7.55
CA VAL A 123 -12.64 -5.46 -7.54
C VAL A 123 -12.26 -4.53 -6.38
N ALA A 124 -11.95 -5.07 -5.20
CA ALA A 124 -11.47 -4.26 -4.09
C ALA A 124 -10.15 -3.56 -4.44
N PHE A 125 -9.16 -4.26 -5.00
CA PHE A 125 -7.91 -3.64 -5.45
C PHE A 125 -8.15 -2.55 -6.50
N ALA A 126 -9.04 -2.79 -7.47
CA ALA A 126 -9.42 -1.79 -8.46
C ALA A 126 -10.05 -0.54 -7.81
N SER A 127 -10.93 -0.71 -6.83
CA SER A 127 -11.52 0.42 -6.08
C SER A 127 -10.47 1.24 -5.33
N GLY A 128 -9.44 0.60 -4.80
CA GLY A 128 -8.29 1.29 -4.22
C GLY A 128 -7.52 2.10 -5.26
N MET A 129 -7.22 1.51 -6.43
CA MET A 129 -6.54 2.22 -7.52
C MET A 129 -7.33 3.41 -8.06
N LEU A 130 -8.67 3.37 -8.07
CA LEU A 130 -9.46 4.55 -8.40
C LEU A 130 -9.18 5.72 -7.45
N GLY A 131 -8.96 5.45 -6.16
CA GLY A 131 -8.55 6.48 -5.19
C GLY A 131 -7.18 7.06 -5.52
N ALA A 132 -6.22 6.22 -5.94
CA ALA A 132 -4.92 6.67 -6.41
C ALA A 132 -5.02 7.50 -7.69
N VAL A 133 -5.87 7.12 -8.64
CA VAL A 133 -6.14 7.88 -9.89
C VAL A 133 -6.73 9.25 -9.60
N VAL A 134 -7.74 9.33 -8.71
CA VAL A 134 -8.33 10.62 -8.29
C VAL A 134 -7.27 11.51 -7.63
N ALA A 135 -6.33 10.92 -6.89
CA ALA A 135 -5.18 11.60 -6.29
C ALA A 135 -4.09 12.05 -7.29
N THR A 136 -4.34 12.00 -8.61
CA THR A 136 -3.40 12.47 -9.66
C THR A 136 -3.84 13.79 -10.29
N VAL A 137 -4.19 13.78 -11.59
CA VAL A 137 -4.64 14.95 -12.36
C VAL A 137 -5.88 15.62 -11.75
N PRO A 138 -6.94 14.89 -11.31
CA PRO A 138 -8.11 15.55 -10.72
C PRO A 138 -7.76 16.34 -9.45
N LEU A 139 -6.91 15.77 -8.59
CA LEU A 139 -6.42 16.44 -7.39
C LEU A 139 -5.56 17.66 -7.73
N GLU A 140 -4.66 17.55 -8.71
CA GLU A 140 -3.82 18.67 -9.16
C GLU A 140 -4.67 19.83 -9.68
N VAL A 141 -5.73 19.56 -10.44
CA VAL A 141 -6.68 20.58 -10.91
C VAL A 141 -7.41 21.24 -9.72
N ALA A 142 -7.85 20.44 -8.74
CA ALA A 142 -8.50 20.96 -7.54
C ALA A 142 -7.57 21.89 -6.74
N LEU A 143 -6.29 21.55 -6.63
CA LEU A 143 -5.27 22.34 -5.92
C LEU A 143 -4.94 23.69 -6.60
N ARG A 144 -5.36 23.90 -7.85
CA ARG A 144 -5.23 25.22 -8.51
C ARG A 144 -6.32 26.20 -8.07
N ALA A 145 -7.49 25.68 -7.70
CA ALA A 145 -8.63 26.48 -7.27
C ALA A 145 -8.72 26.59 -5.73
N PHE A 146 -8.21 25.59 -5.01
CA PHE A 146 -8.28 25.48 -3.56
C PHE A 146 -6.90 25.17 -2.97
N GLY A 147 -6.62 25.61 -1.75
CA GLY A 147 -5.42 25.21 -1.03
C GLY A 147 -5.45 23.73 -0.64
N TRP A 148 -4.29 23.20 -0.23
CA TRP A 148 -4.19 21.79 0.16
C TRP A 148 -5.02 21.46 1.41
N ARG A 149 -5.26 22.43 2.30
CA ARG A 149 -6.05 22.26 3.52
C ARG A 149 -7.53 22.07 3.22
N GLU A 150 -8.07 22.89 2.32
CA GLU A 150 -9.47 22.84 1.87
C GLU A 150 -9.75 21.54 1.11
N VAL A 151 -8.83 21.14 0.23
CA VAL A 151 -8.90 19.85 -0.47
C VAL A 151 -8.89 18.70 0.53
N PHE A 152 -8.03 18.76 1.55
CA PHE A 152 -8.00 17.73 2.60
C PHE A 152 -9.29 17.69 3.42
N ALA A 153 -9.87 18.85 3.75
CA ALA A 153 -11.17 18.94 4.41
C ALA A 153 -12.30 18.31 3.56
N GLY A 154 -12.26 18.46 2.23
CA GLY A 154 -13.17 17.77 1.31
C GLY A 154 -13.04 16.24 1.38
N ILE A 155 -11.80 15.72 1.46
CA ILE A 155 -11.55 14.29 1.64
C ILE A 155 -12.10 13.79 3.00
N VAL A 156 -11.97 14.60 4.05
CA VAL A 156 -12.53 14.30 5.38
C VAL A 156 -14.05 14.22 5.32
N ALA A 157 -14.72 15.19 4.68
CA ALA A 157 -16.17 15.18 4.52
C ALA A 157 -16.63 13.92 3.77
N LEU A 158 -15.97 13.59 2.66
CA LEU A 158 -16.25 12.37 1.91
C LEU A 158 -16.03 11.10 2.75
N ASN A 159 -14.97 11.07 3.56
CA ASN A 159 -14.69 9.95 4.46
C ASN A 159 -15.80 9.76 5.51
N VAL A 160 -16.28 10.84 6.13
CA VAL A 160 -17.41 10.80 7.07
C VAL A 160 -18.66 10.24 6.40
N VAL A 161 -18.99 10.73 5.20
CA VAL A 161 -20.14 10.23 4.42
C VAL A 161 -19.99 8.73 4.13
N VAL A 162 -18.82 8.29 3.67
CA VAL A 162 -18.54 6.87 3.41
C VAL A 162 -18.67 6.03 4.67
N SER A 163 -18.21 6.53 5.82
CA SER A 163 -18.35 5.83 7.11
C SER A 163 -19.82 5.68 7.52
N LEU A 164 -20.60 6.76 7.44
CA LEU A 164 -22.03 6.74 7.76
C LEU A 164 -22.80 5.80 6.83
N LEU A 165 -22.58 5.89 5.52
CA LEU A 165 -23.21 4.99 4.55
C LEU A 165 -22.82 3.53 4.81
N LEU A 166 -21.57 3.25 5.15
CA LEU A 166 -21.13 1.90 5.49
C LEU A 166 -21.85 1.39 6.74
N PHE A 167 -21.97 2.21 7.78
CA PHE A 167 -22.62 1.83 9.02
C PHE A 167 -24.12 1.58 8.85
N LEU A 168 -24.80 2.46 8.10
CA LEU A 168 -26.26 2.43 7.91
C LEU A 168 -26.71 1.43 6.86
N ALA A 169 -26.01 1.31 5.74
CA ALA A 169 -26.46 0.52 4.59
C ALA A 169 -25.98 -0.94 4.61
N VAL A 170 -24.87 -1.25 5.29
CA VAL A 170 -24.35 -2.63 5.32
C VAL A 170 -25.13 -3.43 6.38
N PRO A 171 -25.72 -4.59 6.01
CA PRO A 171 -26.35 -5.47 6.99
C PRO A 171 -25.32 -6.07 7.94
N GLU A 172 -25.67 -6.23 9.22
CA GLU A 172 -24.80 -6.96 10.15
C GLU A 172 -24.87 -8.46 9.85
N ARG A 173 -23.76 -9.05 9.42
CA ARG A 173 -23.53 -10.49 9.54
C ARG A 173 -22.27 -10.69 10.36
N THR A 174 -22.44 -11.11 11.61
CA THR A 174 -21.35 -11.65 12.38
C THR A 174 -21.07 -13.07 11.90
N ALA A 175 -19.80 -13.40 11.65
CA ALA A 175 -19.38 -14.79 11.61
C ALA A 175 -19.93 -15.47 12.88
N SER A 176 -20.41 -16.70 12.77
CA SER A 176 -20.86 -17.52 13.90
C SER A 176 -19.75 -17.82 14.95
N GLN A 177 -18.56 -17.23 14.80
CA GLN A 177 -17.41 -17.39 15.69
C GLN A 177 -17.50 -16.57 16.99
N ARG A 178 -18.69 -16.43 17.59
CA ARG A 178 -18.87 -15.82 18.92
C ARG A 178 -18.21 -16.62 20.08
N GLY A 179 -17.36 -17.62 19.80
CA GLY A 179 -16.84 -18.57 20.79
C GLY A 179 -15.32 -18.70 20.90
N GLU A 180 -14.49 -18.15 20.00
CA GLU A 180 -13.04 -18.29 20.13
C GLU A 180 -12.46 -17.29 21.16
N SER A 181 -11.85 -17.83 22.21
CA SER A 181 -11.14 -17.02 23.21
C SER A 181 -9.97 -16.26 22.57
N VAL A 182 -9.62 -15.08 23.11
CA VAL A 182 -8.44 -14.31 22.68
C VAL A 182 -7.17 -15.19 22.71
N ARG A 183 -7.08 -16.14 23.65
CA ARG A 183 -5.98 -17.11 23.72
C ARG A 183 -5.93 -18.01 22.47
N ALA A 184 -7.06 -18.51 22.00
CA ALA A 184 -7.12 -19.32 20.77
C ALA A 184 -6.72 -18.49 19.53
N GLN A 185 -7.12 -17.22 19.48
CA GLN A 185 -6.73 -16.32 18.39
C GLN A 185 -5.22 -16.05 18.38
N LEU A 186 -4.64 -15.77 19.56
CA LEU A 186 -3.19 -15.62 19.74
C LEU A 186 -2.42 -16.90 19.38
N ALA A 187 -2.95 -18.08 19.74
CA ALA A 187 -2.37 -19.35 19.34
C ALA A 187 -2.32 -19.52 17.81
N GLY A 188 -3.34 -19.04 17.09
CA GLY A 188 -3.34 -19.00 15.63
C GLY A 188 -2.20 -18.15 15.05
N PHE A 189 -1.90 -16.98 15.64
CA PHE A 189 -0.74 -16.17 15.24
C PHE A 189 0.59 -16.85 15.54
N VAL A 190 0.70 -17.56 16.66
CA VAL A 190 1.89 -18.35 16.99
C VAL A 190 2.09 -19.48 15.99
N GLN A 191 1.02 -20.15 15.54
CA GLN A 191 1.10 -21.18 14.51
C GLN A 191 1.62 -20.60 13.18
N ILE A 192 1.14 -19.42 12.77
CA ILE A 192 1.62 -18.73 11.57
C ILE A 192 3.11 -18.38 11.73
N ALA A 193 3.50 -17.85 12.88
CA ALA A 193 4.89 -17.48 13.18
C ALA A 193 5.86 -18.67 13.23
N ARG A 194 5.37 -19.90 13.40
CA ARG A 194 6.18 -21.13 13.34
C ARG A 194 6.35 -21.68 11.92
N ASP A 195 5.58 -21.21 10.95
CA ASP A 195 5.67 -21.69 9.58
C ASP A 195 6.79 -20.97 8.81
N ALA A 196 7.85 -21.70 8.46
CA ALA A 196 8.97 -21.15 7.68
C ALA A 196 8.51 -20.63 6.30
N ALA A 197 7.48 -21.22 5.70
CA ALA A 197 6.94 -20.75 4.43
C ALA A 197 6.28 -19.37 4.55
N PHE A 198 5.70 -19.06 5.72
CA PHE A 198 5.15 -17.74 6.01
C PHE A 198 6.25 -16.68 6.00
N TRP A 199 7.32 -16.88 6.75
CA TRP A 199 8.44 -15.93 6.77
C TRP A 199 9.09 -15.75 5.40
N ARG A 200 9.17 -16.83 4.64
CA ARG A 200 9.78 -16.80 3.31
C ARG A 200 9.10 -15.81 2.39
N MET A 201 7.78 -15.85 2.36
CA MET A 201 6.99 -15.03 1.47
C MET A 201 6.65 -13.68 2.09
N ALA A 202 6.41 -13.59 3.41
CA ALA A 202 6.17 -12.32 4.11
C ALA A 202 7.33 -11.33 3.98
N LEU A 203 8.57 -11.79 4.21
CA LEU A 203 9.76 -10.94 4.06
C LEU A 203 10.00 -10.52 2.61
N ALA A 204 9.81 -11.44 1.66
CA ALA A 204 9.95 -11.14 0.23
C ALA A 204 8.94 -10.08 -0.24
N ILE A 205 7.70 -10.16 0.23
CA ILE A 205 6.68 -9.16 -0.06
C ILE A 205 7.04 -7.83 0.59
N GLY A 206 7.39 -7.83 1.88
CA GLY A 206 7.81 -6.63 2.59
C GLY A 206 8.95 -5.91 1.84
N ALA A 207 9.96 -6.66 1.42
CA ALA A 207 11.09 -6.16 0.63
C ALA A 207 10.68 -5.58 -0.73
N ASN A 208 9.72 -6.19 -1.42
CA ASN A 208 9.17 -5.60 -2.65
C ASN A 208 8.41 -4.28 -2.37
N GLN A 209 7.68 -4.23 -1.26
CA GLN A 209 6.89 -3.05 -0.87
C GLN A 209 7.75 -1.87 -0.40
N VAL A 210 8.97 -2.13 0.10
CA VAL A 210 10.01 -1.11 0.36
C VAL A 210 10.23 -0.26 -0.90
N ALA A 211 10.43 -0.87 -2.06
CA ALA A 211 10.65 -0.15 -3.31
C ALA A 211 9.34 0.40 -3.90
N ALA A 212 8.37 -0.48 -4.14
CA ALA A 212 7.20 -0.15 -4.95
C ALA A 212 6.38 1.01 -4.37
N VAL A 213 6.10 1.01 -3.06
CA VAL A 213 5.19 1.99 -2.47
C VAL A 213 5.90 3.27 -2.09
N ALA A 214 7.14 3.18 -1.59
CA ALA A 214 7.94 4.37 -1.30
C ALA A 214 8.10 5.24 -2.55
N LEU A 215 8.39 4.61 -3.70
CA LEU A 215 8.45 5.30 -4.99
C LEU A 215 7.07 5.80 -5.41
N GLN A 216 6.04 4.94 -5.41
CA GLN A 216 4.71 5.32 -5.91
C GLN A 216 4.09 6.51 -5.14
N THR A 217 4.22 6.52 -3.82
CA THR A 217 3.43 7.42 -2.96
C THR A 217 4.13 8.72 -2.58
N LEU A 218 5.43 8.84 -2.87
CA LEU A 218 6.19 10.06 -2.58
C LEU A 218 7.34 10.28 -3.56
N TRP A 219 8.27 9.33 -3.66
CA TRP A 219 9.60 9.64 -4.19
C TRP A 219 9.72 9.64 -5.71
N VAL A 220 8.82 8.95 -6.45
CA VAL A 220 8.86 8.99 -7.92
C VAL A 220 8.45 10.37 -8.44
N ALA A 221 7.56 11.07 -7.74
CA ALA A 221 7.12 12.41 -8.13
C ALA A 221 8.27 13.42 -8.03
N THR A 222 9.04 13.35 -6.94
CA THR A 222 10.21 14.22 -6.75
C THR A 222 11.34 13.82 -7.69
N TRP A 223 11.55 12.53 -7.94
CA TRP A 223 12.52 12.05 -8.93
C TRP A 223 12.21 12.58 -10.35
N LEU A 224 10.94 12.52 -10.79
CA LEU A 224 10.54 13.04 -12.10
C LEU A 224 10.79 14.55 -12.22
N ARG A 225 10.58 15.30 -11.14
CA ARG A 225 10.85 16.74 -11.12
C ARG A 225 12.35 17.04 -11.10
N ASP A 226 13.07 16.50 -10.12
CA ASP A 226 14.46 16.88 -9.82
C ASP A 226 15.46 16.25 -10.80
N VAL A 227 15.20 15.01 -11.24
CA VAL A 227 16.10 14.27 -12.13
C VAL A 227 15.66 14.39 -13.59
N ALA A 228 14.37 14.21 -13.87
CA ALA A 228 13.85 14.25 -15.24
C ALA A 228 13.38 15.64 -15.71
N GLY A 229 13.34 16.64 -14.82
CA GLY A 229 12.99 18.02 -15.16
C GLY A 229 11.50 18.23 -15.49
N TYR A 230 10.61 17.34 -15.01
CA TYR A 230 9.19 17.41 -15.36
C TYR A 230 8.48 18.56 -14.63
N SER A 231 7.62 19.26 -15.36
CA SER A 231 6.65 20.20 -14.80
C SER A 231 5.59 19.49 -13.93
N PRO A 232 4.89 20.19 -13.01
CA PRO A 232 3.84 19.60 -12.18
C PRO A 232 2.77 18.83 -12.99
N ALA A 233 2.34 19.38 -14.13
CA ALA A 233 1.38 18.72 -15.00
C ALA A 233 1.93 17.44 -15.66
N GLN A 234 3.23 17.42 -16.01
CA GLN A 234 3.88 16.21 -16.52
C GLN A 234 4.03 15.13 -15.43
N VAL A 235 4.37 15.53 -14.20
CA VAL A 235 4.41 14.62 -13.03
C VAL A 235 3.04 13.99 -12.81
N ALA A 236 1.97 14.79 -12.76
CA ALA A 236 0.60 14.28 -12.58
C ALA A 236 0.18 13.28 -13.67
N ARG A 237 0.50 13.55 -14.95
CA ARG A 237 0.25 12.62 -16.05
C ARG A 237 1.06 11.33 -15.95
N ALA A 238 2.32 11.41 -15.50
CA ALA A 238 3.16 10.23 -15.28
C ALA A 238 2.61 9.36 -14.13
N LEU A 239 2.23 9.96 -13.00
CA LEU A 239 1.61 9.26 -11.88
C LEU A 239 0.30 8.58 -12.27
N LEU A 240 -0.50 9.22 -13.15
CA LEU A 240 -1.69 8.61 -13.74
C LEU A 240 -1.33 7.37 -14.56
N ALA A 241 -0.35 7.48 -15.46
CA ALA A 241 0.12 6.35 -16.27
C ALA A 241 0.63 5.18 -15.40
N PHE A 242 1.37 5.47 -14.32
CA PHE A 242 1.85 4.46 -13.37
C PHE A 242 0.70 3.78 -12.64
N SER A 243 -0.31 4.55 -12.21
CA SER A 243 -1.51 4.01 -11.55
C SER A 243 -2.32 3.12 -12.49
N LEU A 244 -2.43 3.49 -13.78
CA LEU A 244 -3.05 2.66 -14.81
C LEU A 244 -2.23 1.39 -15.07
N ALA A 245 -0.91 1.48 -15.15
CA ALA A 245 -0.03 0.31 -15.29
C ALA A 245 -0.19 -0.67 -14.11
N MET A 246 -0.33 -0.17 -12.88
CA MET A 246 -0.64 -1.01 -11.71
C MET A 246 -2.02 -1.66 -11.80
N MET A 247 -3.04 -0.92 -12.24
CA MET A 247 -4.38 -1.47 -12.44
C MET A 247 -4.35 -2.61 -13.47
N LEU A 248 -3.66 -2.41 -14.59
CA LEU A 248 -3.43 -3.45 -15.59
C LEU A 248 -2.63 -4.63 -15.03
N GLY A 249 -1.63 -4.36 -14.19
CA GLY A 249 -0.86 -5.37 -13.46
C GLY A 249 -1.75 -6.24 -12.58
N TYR A 250 -2.56 -5.65 -11.68
CA TYR A 250 -3.47 -6.39 -10.81
C TYR A 250 -4.43 -7.28 -11.59
N VAL A 251 -5.03 -6.76 -12.66
CA VAL A 251 -5.96 -7.51 -13.52
C VAL A 251 -5.23 -8.60 -14.30
N GLY A 252 -4.08 -8.28 -14.89
CA GLY A 252 -3.28 -9.19 -15.72
C GLY A 252 -2.73 -10.36 -14.91
N PHE A 253 -2.05 -10.08 -13.80
CA PHE A 253 -1.55 -11.13 -12.90
C PHE A 253 -2.67 -11.92 -12.24
N GLY A 254 -3.80 -11.28 -11.90
CA GLY A 254 -4.99 -11.98 -11.41
C GLY A 254 -5.54 -12.99 -12.42
N ARG A 255 -5.75 -12.56 -13.67
CA ARG A 255 -6.22 -13.46 -14.74
C ARG A 255 -5.22 -14.57 -15.07
N ALA A 256 -3.92 -14.26 -15.09
CA ALA A 256 -2.88 -15.26 -15.28
C ALA A 256 -2.87 -16.28 -14.13
N ALA A 257 -3.06 -15.84 -12.89
CA ALA A 257 -3.16 -16.70 -11.72
C ALA A 257 -4.40 -17.61 -11.79
N ASP A 258 -5.55 -17.08 -12.20
CA ASP A 258 -6.77 -17.88 -12.39
C ASP A 258 -6.60 -18.93 -13.48
N ALA A 259 -5.97 -18.57 -14.60
CA ALA A 259 -5.69 -19.50 -15.69
C ALA A 259 -4.77 -20.65 -15.24
N ARG A 260 -3.75 -20.34 -14.43
CA ARG A 260 -2.86 -21.36 -13.83
C ARG A 260 -3.59 -22.21 -12.79
N ALA A 261 -4.43 -21.59 -11.96
CA ALA A 261 -5.23 -22.31 -10.97
C ALA A 261 -6.21 -23.31 -11.60
N ARG A 262 -6.86 -22.96 -12.72
CA ARG A 262 -7.71 -23.89 -13.49
C ARG A 262 -6.95 -25.11 -14.02
N ARG A 263 -5.63 -24.98 -14.21
CA ARG A 263 -4.73 -26.06 -14.61
C ARG A 263 -4.02 -26.73 -13.42
N ALA A 264 -4.46 -26.45 -12.18
CA ALA A 264 -3.82 -26.91 -10.94
C ALA A 264 -2.32 -26.53 -10.82
N GLN A 265 -1.89 -25.44 -11.48
CA GLN A 265 -0.51 -24.98 -11.46
C GLN A 265 -0.27 -23.93 -10.38
N SER A 266 0.95 -23.92 -9.81
CA SER A 266 1.37 -22.91 -8.83
C SER A 266 1.42 -21.50 -9.43
N THR A 267 1.02 -20.49 -8.65
CA THR A 267 1.10 -19.06 -9.01
C THR A 267 2.46 -18.45 -8.67
N LEU A 268 3.34 -19.17 -7.95
CA LEU A 268 4.65 -18.67 -7.54
C LEU A 268 5.54 -18.18 -8.71
N PRO A 269 5.57 -18.84 -9.89
CA PRO A 269 6.34 -18.34 -11.03
C PRO A 269 5.89 -16.95 -11.52
N LEU A 270 4.60 -16.61 -11.38
CA LEU A 270 4.10 -15.28 -11.73
C LEU A 270 4.62 -14.22 -10.76
N ILE A 271 4.69 -14.54 -9.47
CA ILE A 271 5.25 -13.65 -8.43
C ILE A 271 6.73 -13.42 -8.70
N LEU A 272 7.50 -14.50 -8.85
CA LEU A 272 8.94 -14.43 -9.11
C LEU A 272 9.25 -13.68 -10.41
N GLY A 273 8.55 -14.00 -11.50
CA GLY A 273 8.72 -13.35 -12.79
C GLY A 273 8.36 -11.87 -12.75
N GLY A 274 7.24 -11.51 -12.13
CA GLY A 274 6.83 -10.11 -11.98
C GLY A 274 7.85 -9.30 -11.16
N VAL A 275 8.25 -9.80 -9.99
CA VAL A 275 9.26 -9.11 -9.17
C VAL A 275 10.61 -9.04 -9.87
N ALA A 276 11.03 -10.07 -10.61
CA ALA A 276 12.27 -10.06 -11.39
C ALA A 276 12.25 -9.01 -12.51
N VAL A 277 11.17 -8.92 -13.28
CA VAL A 277 11.01 -7.90 -14.33
C VAL A 277 10.95 -6.50 -13.73
N GLY A 278 10.23 -6.33 -12.62
CA GLY A 278 10.21 -5.06 -11.89
C GLY A 278 11.62 -4.66 -11.41
N SER A 279 12.34 -5.58 -10.78
CA SER A 279 13.71 -5.36 -10.29
C SER A 279 14.69 -5.04 -11.42
N ALA A 280 14.60 -5.73 -12.56
CA ALA A 280 15.39 -5.43 -13.76
C ALA A 280 15.07 -4.03 -14.30
N SER A 281 13.79 -3.65 -14.34
CA SER A 281 13.40 -2.31 -14.77
C SER A 281 13.91 -1.21 -13.84
N LEU A 282 13.88 -1.44 -12.52
CA LEU A 282 14.44 -0.51 -11.54
C LEU A 282 15.97 -0.41 -11.67
N ALA A 283 16.65 -1.52 -11.95
CA ALA A 283 18.10 -1.53 -12.21
C ALA A 283 18.46 -0.67 -13.44
N LEU A 284 17.70 -0.75 -14.53
CA LEU A 284 17.93 0.08 -15.72
C LEU A 284 17.75 1.58 -15.42
N ILE A 285 16.74 1.94 -14.62
CA ILE A 285 16.55 3.33 -14.18
C ILE A 285 17.72 3.79 -13.30
N LEU A 286 18.17 2.94 -12.37
CA LEU A 286 19.33 3.20 -11.52
C LEU A 286 20.61 3.41 -12.34
N LEU A 287 20.82 2.64 -13.40
CA LEU A 287 21.94 2.77 -14.32
C LEU A 287 21.85 4.01 -15.23
N GLY A 288 20.82 4.85 -15.06
CA GLY A 288 20.68 6.11 -15.79
C GLY A 288 20.06 5.96 -17.18
N VAL A 289 19.38 4.86 -17.50
CA VAL A 289 18.69 4.70 -18.79
C VAL A 289 17.53 5.69 -18.87
N ARG A 290 17.68 6.71 -19.75
CA ARG A 290 16.70 7.78 -19.96
C ARG A 290 15.72 7.47 -21.09
N THR A 291 16.16 6.73 -22.11
CA THR A 291 15.34 6.35 -23.27
C THR A 291 14.19 5.45 -22.81
N GLY A 292 12.94 5.86 -23.06
CA GLY A 292 11.77 5.08 -22.64
C GLY A 292 11.54 5.03 -21.12
N MET A 293 12.07 5.99 -20.34
CA MET A 293 11.98 5.96 -18.86
C MET A 293 10.56 5.79 -18.31
N LEU A 294 9.55 6.37 -18.98
CA LEU A 294 8.15 6.22 -18.58
C LEU A 294 7.67 4.78 -18.73
N GLY A 295 8.10 4.11 -19.80
CA GLY A 295 7.82 2.69 -20.02
C GLY A 295 8.47 1.82 -18.94
N LEU A 296 9.72 2.12 -18.55
CA LEU A 296 10.40 1.44 -17.45
C LEU A 296 9.66 1.64 -16.12
N TRP A 297 9.25 2.86 -15.78
CA TRP A 297 8.46 3.10 -14.57
C TRP A 297 7.11 2.38 -14.60
N CYS A 298 6.39 2.41 -15.72
CA CYS A 298 5.15 1.65 -15.90
C CYS A 298 5.38 0.14 -15.72
N LEU A 299 6.45 -0.40 -16.30
CA LEU A 299 6.82 -1.81 -16.18
C LEU A 299 7.14 -2.16 -14.72
N PHE A 300 7.95 -1.34 -14.04
CA PHE A 300 8.26 -1.51 -12.62
C PHE A 300 7.00 -1.56 -11.75
N PHE A 301 6.13 -0.56 -11.84
CA PHE A 301 4.94 -0.48 -11.00
C PHE A 301 3.92 -1.58 -11.35
N GLY A 302 3.68 -1.82 -12.64
CA GLY A 302 2.79 -2.89 -13.11
C GLY A 302 3.25 -4.27 -12.65
N CYS A 303 4.54 -4.60 -12.83
CA CYS A 303 5.09 -5.89 -12.43
C CYS A 303 5.22 -6.06 -10.91
N SER A 304 5.44 -4.98 -10.15
CA SER A 304 5.46 -5.01 -8.68
C SER A 304 4.13 -5.46 -8.07
N THR A 305 3.01 -5.35 -8.81
CA THR A 305 1.70 -5.83 -8.35
C THR A 305 1.60 -7.36 -8.26
N ALA A 306 2.45 -8.12 -8.96
CA ALA A 306 2.43 -9.58 -8.94
C ALA A 306 2.50 -10.15 -7.51
N VAL A 307 3.15 -9.43 -6.61
CA VAL A 307 3.32 -9.81 -5.21
C VAL A 307 2.00 -9.96 -4.46
N THR A 308 0.91 -9.30 -4.88
CA THR A 308 -0.40 -9.45 -4.23
C THR A 308 -1.04 -10.81 -4.47
N LEU A 309 -0.55 -11.59 -5.45
CA LEU A 309 -0.94 -12.99 -5.60
C LEU A 309 -0.52 -13.85 -4.40
N ALA A 310 0.37 -13.38 -3.54
CA ALA A 310 0.72 -14.09 -2.32
C ALA A 310 -0.48 -14.25 -1.36
N TYR A 311 -1.38 -13.27 -1.29
CA TYR A 311 -2.60 -13.37 -0.47
C TYR A 311 -3.47 -14.56 -0.89
N SER A 312 -3.57 -14.83 -2.19
CA SER A 312 -4.33 -15.97 -2.70
C SER A 312 -3.58 -17.29 -2.51
N LEU A 313 -2.23 -17.30 -2.63
CA LEU A 313 -1.41 -18.48 -2.34
C LEU A 313 -1.55 -18.91 -0.88
N TYR A 314 -1.49 -17.97 0.06
CA TYR A 314 -1.64 -18.27 1.48
C TYR A 314 -3.03 -18.72 1.87
N SER A 315 -4.05 -18.10 1.30
CA SER A 315 -5.45 -18.50 1.56
C SER A 315 -5.75 -19.95 1.14
N ARG A 316 -4.88 -20.57 0.31
CA ARG A 316 -4.95 -22.01 -0.03
C ARG A 316 -4.11 -22.90 0.88
N ARG A 317 -3.05 -22.38 1.48
CA ARG A 317 -2.14 -23.14 2.37
C ARG A 317 -2.74 -23.35 3.76
N TYR A 318 -3.46 -22.35 4.27
CA TYR A 318 -4.04 -22.39 5.61
C TYR A 318 -5.53 -22.76 5.57
N PRO A 319 -6.06 -23.35 6.66
CA PRO A 319 -7.50 -23.55 6.82
C PRO A 319 -8.27 -22.25 6.62
N ARG A 320 -9.50 -22.35 6.10
CA ARG A 320 -10.35 -21.18 5.78
C ARG A 320 -10.57 -20.27 6.99
N GLU A 321 -10.63 -20.86 8.18
CA GLU A 321 -10.76 -20.18 9.48
C GLU A 321 -9.57 -19.27 9.81
N MET A 322 -8.37 -19.60 9.32
CA MET A 322 -7.15 -18.82 9.57
C MET A 322 -6.86 -17.79 8.47
N SER A 323 -7.59 -17.80 7.35
CA SER A 323 -7.29 -16.95 6.18
C SER A 323 -7.27 -15.46 6.52
N GLY A 324 -8.21 -14.98 7.35
CA GLY A 324 -8.22 -13.58 7.82
C GLY A 324 -7.00 -13.21 8.66
N ARG A 325 -6.58 -14.12 9.57
CA ARG A 325 -5.40 -13.94 10.44
C ARG A 325 -4.09 -13.94 9.65
N VAL A 326 -3.98 -14.82 8.67
CA VAL A 326 -2.81 -14.89 7.79
C VAL A 326 -2.69 -13.62 6.95
N ASN A 327 -3.81 -13.14 6.39
CA ASN A 327 -3.80 -11.91 5.58
C ASN A 327 -3.43 -10.68 6.42
N THR A 328 -3.97 -10.55 7.64
CA THR A 328 -3.63 -9.45 8.56
C THR A 328 -2.17 -9.54 9.02
N ALA A 329 -1.68 -10.73 9.38
CA ALA A 329 -0.26 -10.95 9.74
C ALA A 329 0.69 -10.63 8.58
N LEU A 330 0.33 -11.04 7.35
CA LEU A 330 1.12 -10.73 6.15
C LEU A 330 1.20 -9.22 5.90
N ASN A 331 0.08 -8.54 6.13
CA ASN A 331 -0.03 -7.11 5.88
C ASN A 331 0.82 -6.27 6.84
N VAL A 332 1.16 -6.79 8.03
CA VAL A 332 2.17 -6.17 8.92
C VAL A 332 3.48 -5.97 8.16
N PHE A 333 3.99 -7.00 7.48
CA PHE A 333 5.26 -6.94 6.74
C PHE A 333 5.19 -6.04 5.51
N VAL A 334 4.05 -6.05 4.83
CA VAL A 334 3.75 -5.14 3.72
C VAL A 334 3.91 -3.69 4.18
N PHE A 335 3.24 -3.30 5.27
CA PHE A 335 3.23 -1.92 5.74
C PHE A 335 4.52 -1.50 6.47
N ILE A 336 5.19 -2.42 7.16
CA ILE A 336 6.56 -2.19 7.66
C ILE A 336 7.51 -1.94 6.49
N GLY A 337 7.41 -2.71 5.40
CA GLY A 337 8.17 -2.48 4.18
C GLY A 337 7.93 -1.08 3.61
N MET A 338 6.66 -0.67 3.47
CA MET A 338 6.29 0.67 3.02
C MET A 338 6.90 1.77 3.91
N PHE A 339 6.77 1.63 5.23
CA PHE A 339 7.35 2.56 6.21
C PHE A 339 8.87 2.68 6.04
N THR A 340 9.58 1.56 6.05
CA THR A 340 11.05 1.52 5.97
C THR A 340 11.53 2.14 4.68
N GLY A 341 10.94 1.78 3.53
CA GLY A 341 11.31 2.36 2.25
C GLY A 341 11.09 3.87 2.21
N GLN A 342 9.96 4.34 2.71
CA GLN A 342 9.64 5.76 2.67
C GLN A 342 10.54 6.59 3.58
N TRP A 343 10.80 6.10 4.79
CA TRP A 343 11.62 6.80 5.77
C TRP A 343 13.11 6.77 5.40
N VAL A 344 13.65 5.60 5.04
CA VAL A 344 15.08 5.46 4.69
C VAL A 344 15.43 6.27 3.45
N VAL A 345 14.57 6.29 2.42
CA VAL A 345 14.81 7.15 1.25
C VAL A 345 14.85 8.64 1.65
N GLY A 346 13.98 9.06 2.57
CA GLY A 346 14.02 10.43 3.10
C GLY A 346 15.32 10.76 3.84
N LEU A 347 15.85 9.82 4.62
CA LEU A 347 17.16 9.95 5.27
C LEU A 347 18.30 10.00 4.26
N LEU A 348 18.31 9.12 3.24
CA LEU A 348 19.33 9.06 2.21
C LEU A 348 19.37 10.36 1.40
N LEU A 349 18.21 10.86 0.94
CA LEU A 349 18.14 12.16 0.27
C LEU A 349 18.54 13.32 1.20
N GLY A 350 18.44 13.12 2.51
CA GLY A 350 18.85 14.08 3.54
C GLY A 350 20.36 14.26 3.69
N LEU A 351 21.17 13.35 3.14
CA LEU A 351 22.62 13.43 3.22
C LEU A 351 23.23 14.42 2.22
N TRP A 352 22.43 14.93 1.27
CA TRP A 352 22.86 15.91 0.28
C TRP A 352 22.21 17.28 0.52
N PRO A 353 22.82 18.38 0.00
CA PRO A 353 22.23 19.71 0.07
C PRO A 353 20.82 19.75 -0.52
N GLN A 354 19.91 20.43 0.17
CA GLN A 354 18.52 20.60 -0.25
C GLN A 354 18.31 22.03 -0.73
N SER A 355 17.63 22.19 -1.85
CA SER A 355 17.19 23.51 -2.32
C SER A 355 15.76 23.78 -1.85
N ALA A 356 15.32 25.03 -1.92
CA ALA A 356 13.92 25.38 -1.66
C ALA A 356 12.92 24.69 -2.61
N THR A 357 13.40 24.12 -3.72
CA THR A 357 12.57 23.55 -4.80
C THR A 357 12.71 22.04 -4.98
N GLY A 358 13.69 21.38 -4.35
CA GLY A 358 13.91 19.95 -4.52
C GLY A 358 15.16 19.39 -3.85
N TYR A 359 15.45 18.12 -4.14
CA TYR A 359 16.61 17.40 -3.64
C TYR A 359 17.71 17.34 -4.70
N ALA A 360 18.97 17.26 -4.27
CA ALA A 360 20.12 17.08 -5.15
C ALA A 360 19.94 15.84 -6.06
N PRO A 361 20.01 15.97 -7.39
CA PRO A 361 19.90 14.84 -8.33
C PRO A 361 20.86 13.69 -8.03
N GLU A 362 22.03 14.01 -7.46
CA GLU A 362 23.09 13.07 -7.08
C GLU A 362 22.71 12.14 -5.92
N ALA A 363 21.69 12.49 -5.14
CA ALA A 363 21.21 11.68 -4.02
C ALA A 363 20.30 10.53 -4.47
N TYR A 364 19.61 10.69 -5.61
CA TYR A 364 18.63 9.71 -6.09
C TYR A 364 19.22 8.35 -6.49
N PRO A 365 20.41 8.24 -7.12
CA PRO A 365 21.05 6.95 -7.37
C PRO A 365 21.23 6.12 -6.08
N TRP A 366 21.60 6.75 -4.97
CA TRP A 366 21.76 6.06 -3.68
C TRP A 366 20.44 5.56 -3.11
N ALA A 367 19.39 6.38 -3.18
CA ALA A 367 18.04 5.96 -2.82
C ALA A 367 17.56 4.79 -3.68
N LEU A 368 17.70 4.89 -5.00
CA LEU A 368 17.30 3.83 -5.94
C LEU A 368 18.12 2.55 -5.75
N ALA A 369 19.42 2.66 -5.47
CA ALA A 369 20.29 1.52 -5.17
C ALA A 369 19.86 0.78 -3.91
N PHE A 370 19.54 1.51 -2.83
CA PHE A 370 18.98 0.92 -1.62
C PHE A 370 17.68 0.17 -1.90
N LEU A 371 16.72 0.81 -2.57
CA LEU A 371 15.43 0.21 -2.89
C LEU A 371 15.58 -1.04 -3.76
N TRP A 372 16.44 -0.97 -4.78
CA TRP A 372 16.74 -2.10 -5.65
C TRP A 372 17.41 -3.24 -4.89
N ALA A 373 18.42 -2.95 -4.06
CA ALA A 373 19.14 -3.96 -3.29
C ALA A 373 18.21 -4.72 -2.33
N VAL A 374 17.31 -4.02 -1.64
CA VAL A 374 16.32 -4.66 -0.75
C VAL A 374 15.32 -5.50 -1.55
N GLN A 375 14.77 -4.97 -2.65
CA GLN A 375 13.84 -5.74 -3.49
C GLN A 375 14.50 -6.99 -4.09
N PHE A 376 15.73 -6.86 -4.58
CA PHE A 376 16.50 -7.96 -5.15
C PHE A 376 16.85 -9.01 -4.09
N ALA A 377 17.26 -8.59 -2.89
CA ALA A 377 17.47 -9.50 -1.76
C ALA A 377 16.18 -10.26 -1.41
N GLY A 378 15.03 -9.58 -1.42
CA GLY A 378 13.72 -10.21 -1.23
C GLY A 378 13.36 -11.24 -2.31
N LEU A 379 13.70 -10.95 -3.57
CA LEU A 379 13.53 -11.88 -4.69
C LEU A 379 14.45 -13.10 -4.55
N ALA A 380 15.74 -12.88 -4.28
CA ALA A 380 16.73 -13.94 -4.06
C ALA A 380 16.34 -14.82 -2.86
N TRP A 381 15.86 -14.19 -1.79
CA TRP A 381 15.22 -14.84 -0.65
C TRP A 381 14.07 -15.72 -1.17
N LEU A 382 13.01 -15.18 -1.75
CA LEU A 382 11.89 -15.99 -2.23
C LEU A 382 12.30 -17.16 -3.15
N TRP A 383 13.22 -16.90 -4.09
CA TRP A 383 13.74 -17.89 -5.02
C TRP A 383 14.41 -19.06 -4.31
N ALA A 384 15.32 -18.81 -3.37
CA ALA A 384 16.12 -19.85 -2.73
C ALA A 384 15.30 -20.79 -1.84
N GLY A 385 14.08 -20.42 -1.42
CA GLY A 385 13.22 -21.28 -0.58
C GLY A 385 11.86 -21.56 -1.20
N ARG A 386 11.78 -21.48 -2.53
CA ARG A 386 10.59 -21.84 -3.31
C ARG A 386 10.11 -23.27 -3.02
N GLY A 387 10.99 -24.18 -2.61
CA GLY A 387 10.63 -25.56 -2.23
C GLY A 387 9.69 -25.63 -1.02
N LEU A 388 9.81 -24.71 -0.05
CA LEU A 388 8.93 -24.65 1.12
C LEU A 388 7.50 -24.22 0.77
N LEU A 389 7.32 -23.59 -0.39
CA LEU A 389 6.03 -23.08 -0.89
C LEU A 389 5.26 -24.11 -1.72
N GLY A 390 5.70 -25.38 -1.73
CA GLY A 390 4.95 -26.50 -2.29
C GLY A 390 4.94 -26.57 -3.82
N VAL A 391 5.96 -26.01 -4.49
CA VAL A 391 6.11 -26.18 -5.93
C VAL A 391 6.66 -27.58 -6.20
N ARG A 392 5.77 -28.55 -6.51
CA ARG A 392 6.15 -29.62 -7.44
C ARG A 392 6.34 -28.94 -8.79
N SER A 393 7.60 -28.89 -9.24
CA SER A 393 8.05 -28.35 -10.52
C SER A 393 7.29 -28.96 -11.69
#